data_AF-A0A4U0XK27-F1
#
_entry.id   AF-A0A4U0XK27-F1
#
_cell.length_a   1.000
_cell.length_b   1.000
_cell.length_c   1.000
_cell.angle_alpha   90.00
_cell.angle_beta   90.00
_cell.angle_gamma   90.00
#
_symmetry.space_group_name_H-M   'P 1'
#
loop_
_entity.id
_entity.type
_entity.pdbx_description
1 polymer ?
#
loop_
_entity_poly.entity_id
_entity_poly.type
_entity_poly.pdbx_seq_one_letter_code
_entity_poly.pdbx_strand_id
1 'polypeptide(L)'
;MAKPPSWECCCCCTVHADYTANHIKKQKLCPGCITGMLERALAFEINYPPTWGSAKLHPTYFNHVVSAHFIQRFATRERGFVGTLRREIHEIVLMVTSYGACAGLTCLECGAALAHISSALARHCEARITEAKSVQDEEMKEALEGLEQGPHWQRCPNEACDRRMELGEACNHLICAFCLTSFCFVCGTRQDESSGHWRKGGCPRYNFPGDGNAGYDGASDDTSTQPSPVLRPRSPEGRGEGLRIPVARVIPIP
;
A
#
# COMPACT_ATOMS: atom_id res chain seq x y z
N MET A 1 -20.63 48.68 -11.84
CA MET A 1 -20.65 47.24 -12.21
C MET A 1 -20.18 46.45 -10.99
N ALA A 2 -20.93 45.44 -10.55
CA ALA A 2 -20.53 44.62 -9.41
C ALA A 2 -19.35 43.72 -9.80
N LYS A 3 -18.34 43.60 -8.91
CA LYS A 3 -17.20 42.70 -9.12
C LYS A 3 -17.71 41.25 -9.12
N PRO A 4 -17.32 40.40 -10.10
CA PRO A 4 -17.75 39.01 -10.11
C PRO A 4 -17.26 38.29 -8.84
N PRO A 5 -18.02 37.31 -8.33
CA PRO A 5 -17.62 36.53 -7.16
C PRO A 5 -16.35 35.74 -7.48
N SER A 6 -15.32 35.90 -6.64
CA SER A 6 -14.07 35.14 -6.73
C SER A 6 -13.98 34.06 -5.66
N TRP A 7 -13.19 33.02 -5.90
CA TRP A 7 -12.91 31.96 -4.94
C TRP A 7 -11.49 31.42 -5.10
N GLU A 8 -10.96 30.75 -4.09
CA GLU A 8 -9.60 30.19 -4.08
C GLU A 8 -9.63 28.66 -4.14
N CYS A 9 -8.78 28.07 -4.99
CA CYS A 9 -8.62 26.63 -5.09
C CYS A 9 -7.84 26.09 -3.90
N CYS A 10 -8.37 25.09 -3.19
CA CYS A 10 -7.69 24.52 -2.02
C CYS A 10 -6.43 23.71 -2.35
N CYS A 11 -6.21 23.35 -3.62
CA CYS A 11 -5.05 22.56 -4.04
C CYS A 11 -3.89 23.42 -4.54
N CYS A 12 -4.15 24.47 -5.33
CA CYS A 12 -3.10 25.32 -5.90
C CYS A 12 -3.08 26.75 -5.33
N CYS A 13 -3.99 27.07 -4.40
CA CYS A 13 -4.12 28.39 -3.77
C CYS A 13 -4.27 29.56 -4.77
N THR A 14 -4.75 29.27 -5.98
CA THR A 14 -4.98 30.29 -7.02
C THR A 14 -6.40 30.83 -6.91
N VAL A 15 -6.54 32.14 -7.06
CA VAL A 15 -7.85 32.82 -7.08
C VAL A 15 -8.44 32.77 -8.49
N HIS A 16 -9.66 32.28 -8.56
CA HIS A 16 -10.45 32.09 -9.77
C HIS A 16 -11.63 33.08 -9.78
N ALA A 17 -11.95 33.63 -10.94
CA ALA A 17 -12.97 34.67 -11.13
C ALA A 17 -14.28 34.11 -11.73
N ASP A 18 -14.39 32.80 -11.85
CA ASP A 18 -15.35 32.06 -12.65
C ASP A 18 -16.19 31.06 -11.83
N TYR A 19 -17.40 30.74 -12.32
CA TYR A 19 -18.43 30.01 -11.57
C TYR A 19 -18.23 28.49 -11.46
N THR A 20 -17.21 27.91 -12.08
CA THR A 20 -17.05 26.45 -12.21
C THR A 20 -16.17 25.83 -11.13
N ALA A 21 -16.35 26.27 -9.88
CA ALA A 21 -15.73 25.62 -8.74
C ALA A 21 -16.28 24.19 -8.58
N ASN A 22 -15.39 23.20 -8.65
CA ASN A 22 -15.76 21.83 -8.37
C ASN A 22 -15.72 21.60 -6.86
N HIS A 23 -16.79 21.04 -6.32
CA HIS A 23 -16.92 20.83 -4.88
C HIS A 23 -16.71 19.36 -4.54
N ILE A 24 -15.65 19.06 -3.79
CA ILE A 24 -15.39 17.74 -3.23
C ILE A 24 -15.36 17.90 -1.72
N LYS A 25 -16.31 17.28 -1.01
CA LYS A 25 -16.44 17.39 0.47
C LYS A 25 -16.41 18.84 0.98
N LYS A 26 -17.18 19.73 0.35
CA LYS A 26 -17.26 21.17 0.65
C LYS A 26 -16.00 21.98 0.33
N GLN A 27 -14.93 21.37 -0.19
CA GLN A 27 -13.74 22.08 -0.64
C GLN A 27 -13.82 22.40 -2.13
N LYS A 28 -13.29 23.56 -2.51
CA LYS A 28 -13.32 24.07 -3.89
C LYS A 28 -12.03 23.74 -4.61
N LEU A 29 -12.15 23.03 -5.72
CA LEU A 29 -11.03 22.62 -6.57
C LEU A 29 -11.21 23.18 -7.99
N CYS A 30 -10.12 23.67 -8.56
CA CYS A 30 -10.13 24.11 -9.96
C CYS A 30 -10.07 22.91 -10.92
N PRO A 31 -10.62 23.07 -12.14
CA PRO A 31 -10.57 22.04 -13.18
C PRO A 31 -9.15 21.50 -13.44
N GLY A 32 -8.14 22.38 -13.42
CA GLY A 32 -6.74 22.00 -13.63
C GLY A 32 -6.20 21.07 -12.54
N CYS A 33 -6.48 21.35 -11.27
CA CYS A 33 -6.06 20.48 -10.16
C CYS A 33 -6.75 19.10 -10.21
N ILE A 34 -8.05 19.05 -10.54
CA ILE A 34 -8.78 17.79 -10.70
C ILE A 34 -8.18 16.98 -11.84
N THR A 35 -7.97 17.60 -13.00
CA THR A 35 -7.39 16.95 -14.18
C THR A 35 -6.00 16.42 -13.85
N GLY A 36 -5.13 17.23 -13.23
CA GLY A 36 -3.76 16.83 -12.87
C GLY A 36 -3.70 15.67 -11.87
N MET A 37 -4.64 15.60 -10.91
CA MET A 37 -4.73 14.43 -10.01
C MET A 37 -5.14 13.16 -10.76
N LEU A 38 -6.14 13.26 -11.63
CA LEU A 38 -6.60 12.12 -12.42
C LEU A 38 -5.50 11.66 -13.41
N GLU A 39 -4.79 12.60 -14.02
CA GLU A 39 -3.65 12.31 -14.90
C GLU A 39 -2.50 11.61 -14.17
N ARG A 40 -2.13 12.08 -12.97
CA ARG A 40 -1.11 11.41 -12.14
C ARG A 40 -1.51 9.98 -11.76
N ALA A 41 -2.79 9.74 -11.51
CA ALA A 41 -3.29 8.39 -11.23
C ALA A 41 -3.28 7.47 -12.47
N LEU A 42 -3.36 8.04 -13.68
CA LEU A 42 -3.14 7.27 -14.91
C LEU A 42 -1.65 7.01 -15.18
N ALA A 43 -0.78 7.95 -14.83
CA ALA A 43 0.65 7.87 -15.08
C ALA A 43 1.37 6.97 -14.06
N PHE A 44 0.94 6.96 -12.79
CA PHE A 44 1.66 6.29 -11.70
C PHE A 44 0.71 5.46 -10.82
N GLU A 45 1.11 4.23 -10.52
CA GLU A 45 0.29 3.26 -9.76
C GLU A 45 0.10 3.65 -8.30
N ILE A 46 1.11 4.24 -7.67
CA ILE A 46 1.03 4.71 -6.28
C ILE A 46 -0.06 5.78 -6.06
N ASN A 47 -0.46 6.48 -7.13
CA ASN A 47 -1.49 7.52 -7.08
C ASN A 47 -2.90 6.96 -7.41
N TYR A 48 -3.01 5.64 -7.61
CA TYR A 48 -4.24 4.98 -8.00
C TYR A 48 -4.82 4.15 -6.83
N PRO A 49 -6.13 4.26 -6.52
CA PRO A 49 -7.08 5.17 -7.12
C PRO A 49 -6.85 6.62 -6.67
N PRO A 50 -7.16 7.62 -7.51
CA PRO A 50 -7.03 9.01 -7.11
C PRO A 50 -8.00 9.31 -5.98
N THR A 51 -7.50 9.93 -4.90
CA THR A 51 -8.30 10.28 -3.73
C THR A 51 -8.10 11.74 -3.34
N TRP A 52 -9.14 12.32 -2.72
CA TRP A 52 -9.09 13.60 -2.03
C TRP A 52 -9.56 13.41 -0.59
N GLY A 53 -8.61 13.36 0.34
CA GLY A 53 -8.86 12.82 1.68
C GLY A 53 -9.41 11.40 1.58
N SER A 54 -10.53 11.12 2.24
CA SER A 54 -11.23 9.81 2.13
C SER A 54 -12.21 9.70 0.95
N ALA A 55 -12.23 10.66 0.00
CA ALA A 55 -13.12 10.59 -1.16
C ALA A 55 -12.38 10.02 -2.37
N LYS A 56 -12.88 8.92 -2.94
CA LYS A 56 -12.38 8.43 -4.23
C LYS A 56 -12.85 9.36 -5.35
N LEU A 57 -11.94 9.75 -6.23
CA LEU A 57 -12.23 10.57 -7.39
C LEU A 57 -12.46 9.66 -8.60
N HIS A 58 -13.58 9.84 -9.30
CA HIS A 58 -13.86 9.12 -10.53
C HIS A 58 -14.14 10.13 -11.65
N PRO A 59 -13.56 9.98 -12.85
CA PRO A 59 -13.64 10.98 -13.91
C PRO A 59 -15.06 11.21 -14.43
N THR A 60 -15.97 10.25 -14.29
CA THR A 60 -17.39 10.44 -14.69
C THR A 60 -18.10 11.49 -13.84
N TYR A 61 -17.65 11.76 -12.62
CA TYR A 61 -18.18 12.86 -11.78
C TYR A 61 -17.72 14.24 -12.26
N PHE A 62 -16.77 14.29 -13.18
CA PHE A 62 -16.14 15.50 -13.69
C PHE A 62 -16.20 15.56 -15.23
N ASN A 63 -17.27 15.05 -15.84
CA ASN A 63 -17.43 14.99 -17.29
C ASN A 63 -17.41 16.36 -18.00
N HIS A 64 -17.64 17.45 -17.26
CA HIS A 64 -17.50 18.84 -17.71
C HIS A 64 -16.07 19.36 -17.64
N VAL A 65 -15.18 18.67 -16.94
CA VAL A 65 -13.76 19.02 -16.78
C VAL A 65 -12.87 18.14 -17.65
N VAL A 66 -13.14 16.84 -17.72
CA VAL A 66 -12.34 15.88 -18.47
C VAL A 66 -13.05 15.42 -19.75
N SER A 67 -12.29 15.21 -20.81
CA SER A 67 -12.86 14.80 -22.11
C SER A 67 -13.40 13.36 -22.10
N ALA A 68 -14.32 13.05 -23.01
CA ALA A 68 -14.80 11.68 -23.20
C ALA A 68 -13.66 10.68 -23.50
N HIS A 69 -12.65 11.12 -24.26
CA HIS A 69 -11.44 10.34 -24.53
C HIS A 69 -10.65 10.05 -23.24
N PHE A 70 -10.53 11.03 -22.33
CA PHE A 70 -9.90 10.82 -21.03
C PHE A 70 -10.68 9.80 -20.20
N ILE A 71 -12.01 9.91 -20.14
CA ILE A 71 -12.88 8.95 -19.43
C ILE A 71 -12.67 7.54 -19.98
N GLN A 72 -12.60 7.37 -21.31
CA GLN A 72 -12.35 6.07 -21.92
C GLN A 72 -10.97 5.51 -21.57
N ARG A 73 -9.91 6.33 -21.61
CA ARG A 73 -8.56 5.93 -21.16
C ARG A 73 -8.55 5.50 -19.71
N PHE A 74 -9.26 6.23 -18.84
CA PHE A 74 -9.38 5.89 -17.43
C PHE A 74 -10.16 4.61 -17.21
N ALA A 75 -11.26 4.39 -17.92
CA ALA A 75 -12.01 3.14 -17.88
C ALA A 75 -11.17 1.95 -18.37
N THR A 76 -10.34 2.15 -19.41
CA THR A 76 -9.38 1.13 -19.86
C THR A 76 -8.30 0.86 -18.81
N ARG A 77 -7.78 1.91 -18.14
CA ARG A 77 -6.86 1.73 -17.00
C ARG A 77 -7.56 1.06 -15.83
N GLU A 78 -8.83 1.32 -15.55
CA GLU A 78 -9.61 0.65 -14.51
C GLU A 78 -9.79 -0.84 -14.79
N ARG A 79 -10.19 -1.19 -16.02
CA ARG A 79 -10.23 -2.58 -16.49
C ARG A 79 -8.84 -3.22 -16.47
N GLY A 80 -7.83 -2.44 -16.84
CA GLY A 80 -6.43 -2.80 -16.81
C GLY A 80 -5.96 -3.07 -15.39
N PHE A 81 -6.22 -2.20 -14.42
CA PHE A 81 -5.85 -2.32 -13.02
C PHE A 81 -6.66 -3.40 -12.33
N VAL A 82 -7.93 -3.62 -12.68
CA VAL A 82 -8.68 -4.82 -12.27
C VAL A 82 -8.06 -6.07 -12.92
N GLY A 83 -7.54 -5.99 -14.14
CA GLY A 83 -6.85 -7.08 -14.85
C GLY A 83 -5.39 -7.31 -14.44
N THR A 84 -4.71 -6.28 -13.93
CA THR A 84 -3.32 -6.26 -13.45
C THR A 84 -3.30 -6.53 -11.96
N LEU A 85 -4.23 -6.00 -11.15
CA LEU A 85 -4.54 -6.62 -9.86
C LEU A 85 -4.97 -8.06 -10.08
N ARG A 86 -5.72 -8.45 -11.13
CA ARG A 86 -6.02 -9.86 -11.43
C ARG A 86 -4.85 -10.63 -12.04
N ARG A 87 -3.74 -9.97 -12.42
CA ARG A 87 -2.50 -10.58 -12.94
C ARG A 87 -1.36 -10.63 -11.91
N GLU A 88 -1.26 -9.64 -11.04
CA GLU A 88 -0.55 -9.70 -9.76
C GLU A 88 -1.30 -10.64 -8.82
N ILE A 89 -2.63 -10.64 -8.84
CA ILE A 89 -3.49 -11.72 -8.32
C ILE A 89 -3.44 -12.97 -9.22
N HIS A 90 -2.90 -12.97 -10.46
CA HIS A 90 -2.55 -14.24 -11.14
C HIS A 90 -1.32 -14.85 -10.50
N GLU A 91 -0.26 -14.06 -10.28
CA GLU A 91 0.92 -14.54 -9.57
C GLU A 91 0.55 -14.90 -8.13
N ILE A 92 -0.29 -14.10 -7.47
CA ILE A 92 -0.76 -14.36 -6.11
C ILE A 92 -1.83 -15.46 -6.06
N VAL A 93 -2.66 -15.74 -7.07
CA VAL A 93 -3.66 -16.86 -7.07
C VAL A 93 -3.05 -18.16 -7.58
N LEU A 94 -1.98 -18.10 -8.36
CA LEU A 94 -1.05 -19.24 -8.46
C LEU A 94 -0.34 -19.47 -7.11
N MET A 95 -0.05 -18.42 -6.32
CA MET A 95 0.53 -18.58 -4.97
C MET A 95 -0.48 -18.98 -3.87
N VAL A 96 -1.77 -18.61 -3.95
CA VAL A 96 -2.76 -18.76 -2.85
C VAL A 96 -3.52 -20.09 -2.87
N THR A 97 -3.42 -20.92 -3.92
CA THR A 97 -4.04 -22.27 -3.87
C THR A 97 -3.09 -23.37 -3.38
N SER A 98 -1.99 -23.02 -2.71
CA SER A 98 -1.18 -23.97 -1.93
C SER A 98 -1.82 -24.35 -0.58
N TYR A 99 -2.89 -23.66 -0.15
CA TYR A 99 -3.60 -23.98 1.09
C TYR A 99 -5.12 -24.16 0.83
N GLY A 100 -5.48 -25.33 0.31
CA GLY A 100 -6.74 -26.03 0.59
C GLY A 100 -8.08 -25.33 0.27
N ALA A 101 -8.48 -25.28 -1.01
CA ALA A 101 -9.86 -25.52 -1.48
C ALA A 101 -9.94 -25.39 -3.02
N CYS A 102 -10.02 -26.51 -3.74
CA CYS A 102 -10.18 -26.57 -5.20
C CYS A 102 -11.63 -26.33 -5.66
N ALA A 103 -12.25 -25.21 -5.26
CA ALA A 103 -13.57 -24.84 -5.76
C ALA A 103 -13.46 -23.65 -6.72
N GLY A 104 -13.50 -23.92 -8.03
CA GLY A 104 -13.80 -22.89 -9.04
C GLY A 104 -12.68 -22.43 -9.97
N LEU A 105 -11.61 -23.20 -10.15
CA LEU A 105 -10.56 -22.85 -11.11
C LEU A 105 -10.99 -23.23 -12.54
N THR A 106 -10.71 -22.37 -13.53
CA THR A 106 -10.86 -22.65 -14.98
C THR A 106 -9.53 -22.44 -15.70
N CYS A 107 -9.16 -23.38 -16.57
CA CYS A 107 -7.99 -23.23 -17.44
C CYS A 107 -8.26 -22.13 -18.48
N LEU A 108 -7.38 -21.14 -18.61
CA LEU A 108 -7.56 -20.02 -19.53
C LEU A 108 -7.08 -20.28 -20.97
N GLU A 109 -6.39 -21.40 -21.22
CA GLU A 109 -6.11 -21.85 -22.60
C GLU A 109 -7.26 -22.65 -23.20
N CYS A 110 -8.04 -23.39 -22.39
CA CYS A 110 -9.14 -24.24 -22.88
C CYS A 110 -10.52 -23.95 -22.28
N GLY A 111 -10.64 -23.02 -21.33
CA GLY A 111 -11.89 -22.63 -20.66
C GLY A 111 -12.46 -23.63 -19.64
N ALA A 112 -11.83 -24.80 -19.46
CA ALA A 112 -12.40 -25.89 -18.67
C ALA A 112 -12.20 -25.70 -17.15
N ALA A 113 -13.25 -25.94 -16.35
CA ALA A 113 -13.14 -25.98 -14.90
C ALA A 113 -12.25 -27.15 -14.42
N LEU A 114 -11.30 -26.90 -13.50
CA LEU A 114 -10.38 -27.90 -12.93
C LEU A 114 -11.11 -29.11 -12.30
N ALA A 115 -12.38 -28.94 -11.92
CA ALA A 115 -13.21 -30.03 -11.40
C ALA A 115 -13.56 -31.10 -12.47
N HIS A 116 -13.27 -30.87 -13.76
CA HIS A 116 -13.68 -31.75 -14.86
C HIS A 116 -12.54 -32.17 -15.80
N ILE A 117 -11.29 -32.01 -15.38
CA ILE A 117 -10.17 -32.23 -16.29
C ILE A 117 -9.68 -33.67 -16.19
N SER A 118 -9.56 -34.33 -17.35
CA SER A 118 -8.94 -35.65 -17.45
C SER A 118 -7.49 -35.63 -16.92
N SER A 119 -7.07 -36.75 -16.35
CA SER A 119 -5.78 -36.95 -15.66
C SER A 119 -4.52 -36.59 -16.48
N ALA A 120 -4.64 -36.39 -17.79
CA ALA A 120 -3.54 -35.97 -18.65
C ALA A 120 -3.26 -34.45 -18.58
N LEU A 121 -4.29 -33.62 -18.52
CA LEU A 121 -4.12 -32.15 -18.46
C LEU A 121 -3.87 -31.67 -17.01
N ALA A 122 -4.32 -32.42 -16.01
CA ALA A 122 -3.93 -32.21 -14.61
C ALA A 122 -2.40 -32.33 -14.42
N ARG A 123 -1.76 -33.34 -15.01
CA ARG A 123 -0.29 -33.54 -14.95
C ARG A 123 0.49 -32.44 -15.68
N HIS A 124 -0.06 -31.90 -16.77
CA HIS A 124 0.56 -30.78 -17.49
C HIS A 124 0.55 -29.49 -16.65
N CYS A 125 -0.58 -29.19 -15.98
CA CYS A 125 -0.67 -28.05 -15.08
C CYS A 125 0.24 -28.22 -13.85
N GLU A 126 0.32 -29.40 -13.26
CA GLU A 126 1.16 -29.69 -12.10
C GLU A 126 2.66 -29.53 -12.38
N ALA A 127 3.13 -30.01 -13.54
CA ALA A 127 4.52 -29.84 -13.97
C ALA A 127 4.88 -28.36 -14.14
N ARG A 128 4.01 -27.57 -14.79
CA ARG A 128 4.26 -26.13 -14.98
C ARG A 128 4.18 -25.31 -13.70
N ILE A 129 3.31 -25.70 -12.77
CA ILE A 129 3.27 -25.07 -11.44
C ILE A 129 4.56 -25.37 -10.67
N THR A 130 5.10 -26.59 -10.78
CA THR A 130 6.35 -26.97 -10.10
C THR A 130 7.55 -26.24 -10.68
N GLU A 131 7.64 -26.16 -12.02
CA GLU A 131 8.71 -25.43 -12.72
C GLU A 131 8.68 -23.93 -12.36
N ALA A 132 7.50 -23.30 -12.39
CA ALA A 132 7.34 -21.89 -12.01
C ALA A 132 7.75 -21.62 -10.54
N LYS A 133 7.45 -22.54 -9.61
CA LYS A 133 7.90 -22.43 -8.21
C LYS A 133 9.42 -22.47 -8.08
N SER A 134 10.07 -23.38 -8.83
CA SER A 134 11.52 -23.56 -8.75
C SER A 134 12.31 -22.34 -9.26
N VAL A 135 11.81 -21.67 -10.31
CA VAL A 135 12.44 -20.43 -10.83
C VAL A 135 12.29 -19.29 -9.81
N GLN A 136 11.10 -19.12 -9.24
CA GLN A 136 10.85 -18.06 -8.25
C GLN A 136 11.64 -18.26 -6.95
N ASP A 137 11.81 -19.50 -6.49
CA ASP A 137 12.60 -19.79 -5.29
C ASP A 137 14.08 -19.47 -5.48
N GLU A 138 14.65 -19.73 -6.66
CA GLU A 138 16.05 -19.38 -6.94
C GLU A 138 16.24 -17.88 -7.14
N GLU A 139 15.36 -17.19 -7.87
CA GLU A 139 15.42 -15.71 -8.01
C GLU A 139 15.27 -14.99 -6.67
N MET A 140 14.36 -15.44 -5.82
CA MET A 140 14.19 -14.91 -4.47
C MET A 140 15.41 -15.20 -3.59
N LYS A 141 16.03 -16.37 -3.76
CA LYS A 141 17.25 -16.74 -3.03
C LYS A 141 18.45 -15.91 -3.47
N GLU A 142 18.57 -15.59 -4.76
CA GLU A 142 19.55 -14.64 -5.29
C GLU A 142 19.29 -13.23 -4.76
N ALA A 143 18.04 -12.75 -4.76
CA ALA A 143 17.68 -11.41 -4.27
C ALA A 143 17.98 -11.22 -2.77
N LEU A 144 17.95 -12.31 -2.00
CA LEU A 144 18.24 -12.33 -0.56
C LEU A 144 19.68 -12.74 -0.26
N GLU A 145 20.50 -13.00 -1.28
CA GLU A 145 21.89 -13.39 -1.08
C GLU A 145 22.64 -12.28 -0.35
N GLY A 146 23.26 -12.63 0.79
CA GLY A 146 23.95 -11.68 1.66
C GLY A 146 23.04 -10.83 2.57
N LEU A 147 21.71 -10.99 2.50
CA LEU A 147 20.77 -10.30 3.39
C LEU A 147 20.38 -11.15 4.59
N GLU A 148 20.60 -10.61 5.78
CA GLU A 148 20.24 -11.28 7.03
C GLU A 148 18.75 -11.12 7.38
N GLN A 149 18.11 -12.23 7.77
CA GLN A 149 16.76 -12.21 8.33
C GLN A 149 16.75 -11.46 9.67
N GLY A 150 15.78 -10.57 9.84
CA GLY A 150 15.69 -9.62 10.95
C GLY A 150 16.04 -8.21 10.47
N PRO A 151 17.33 -7.89 10.25
CA PRO A 151 17.73 -6.53 9.86
C PRO A 151 17.25 -6.12 8.46
N HIS A 152 17.26 -7.04 7.51
CA HIS A 152 17.01 -6.72 6.10
C HIS A 152 15.63 -7.18 5.65
N TRP A 153 15.20 -8.36 6.08
CA TRP A 153 13.90 -8.93 5.70
C TRP A 153 13.35 -9.79 6.83
N GLN A 154 12.03 -10.02 6.82
CA GLN A 154 11.37 -10.89 7.78
C GLN A 154 10.33 -11.81 7.10
N ARG A 155 10.21 -13.03 7.61
CA ARG A 155 9.20 -14.00 7.20
C ARG A 155 7.88 -13.71 7.93
N CYS A 156 6.77 -13.75 7.22
CA CYS A 156 5.44 -13.70 7.83
C CYS A 156 5.28 -14.90 8.79
N PRO A 157 4.92 -14.70 10.06
CA PRO A 157 4.80 -15.80 11.03
C PRO A 157 3.57 -16.68 10.80
N ASN A 158 2.71 -16.35 9.83
CA ASN A 158 1.68 -17.28 9.39
C ASN A 158 2.32 -18.35 8.49
N GLU A 159 2.42 -19.57 9.00
CA GLU A 159 3.00 -20.72 8.29
C GLU A 159 2.31 -21.02 6.96
N ALA A 160 1.02 -20.67 6.83
CA ALA A 160 0.29 -20.81 5.57
C ALA A 160 0.57 -19.68 4.56
N CYS A 161 1.21 -18.59 4.99
CA CYS A 161 1.54 -17.46 4.12
C CYS A 161 2.99 -17.51 3.66
N ASP A 162 3.94 -17.70 4.58
CA ASP A 162 5.38 -17.83 4.30
C ASP A 162 6.00 -16.72 3.43
N ARG A 163 5.42 -15.52 3.44
CA ARG A 163 5.93 -14.43 2.59
C ARG A 163 7.06 -13.69 3.27
N ARG A 164 8.06 -13.32 2.47
CA ARG A 164 9.20 -12.50 2.88
C ARG A 164 8.87 -11.04 2.64
N MET A 165 9.18 -10.20 3.61
CA MET A 165 8.81 -8.79 3.64
C MET A 165 10.03 -7.97 4.02
N GLU A 166 10.16 -6.78 3.43
CA GLU A 166 11.16 -5.78 3.81
C GLU A 166 10.50 -4.67 4.64
N LEU A 167 11.31 -4.01 5.46
CA LEU A 167 10.89 -2.86 6.22
C LEU A 167 10.90 -1.61 5.33
N GLY A 168 9.73 -1.19 4.86
CA GLY A 168 9.61 -0.03 3.97
C GLY A 168 9.75 1.33 4.65
N GLU A 169 9.40 1.42 5.94
CA GLU A 169 9.47 2.64 6.77
C GLU A 169 9.97 2.26 8.17
N ALA A 170 10.37 3.23 8.99
CA ALA A 170 10.99 2.97 10.30
C ALA A 170 10.11 2.26 11.36
N CYS A 171 8.87 1.85 11.03
CA CYS A 171 7.93 1.21 11.96
C CYS A 171 8.04 -0.31 11.92
N ASN A 172 8.45 -0.92 13.02
CA ASN A 172 8.63 -2.38 13.14
C ASN A 172 7.32 -3.17 13.24
N HIS A 173 6.18 -2.50 13.42
CA HIS A 173 4.86 -3.15 13.37
C HIS A 173 4.43 -3.33 11.91
N LEU A 174 4.59 -4.53 11.38
CA LEU A 174 4.19 -4.87 10.03
C LEU A 174 2.84 -5.54 10.01
N ILE A 175 2.08 -5.27 8.94
CA ILE A 175 0.91 -6.03 8.56
C ILE A 175 1.22 -6.67 7.21
N CYS A 176 1.18 -8.01 7.15
CA CYS A 176 1.37 -8.73 5.90
C CYS A 176 0.30 -8.32 4.88
N ALA A 177 0.71 -7.79 3.72
CA ALA A 177 -0.22 -7.32 2.69
C ALA A 177 -1.15 -8.41 2.13
N PHE A 178 -0.82 -9.69 2.35
CA PHE A 178 -1.53 -10.83 1.76
C PHE A 178 -2.46 -11.54 2.75
N CYS A 179 -1.93 -11.97 3.90
CA CYS A 179 -2.71 -12.69 4.90
C CYS A 179 -3.14 -11.82 6.09
N LEU A 180 -2.80 -10.51 6.06
CA LEU A 180 -3.13 -9.52 7.08
C LEU A 180 -2.63 -9.84 8.48
N THR A 181 -1.71 -10.81 8.62
CA THR A 181 -1.08 -11.11 9.91
C THR A 181 -0.22 -9.93 10.33
N SER A 182 -0.49 -9.40 11.52
CA SER A 182 0.35 -8.42 12.20
C SER A 182 1.52 -9.09 12.90
N PHE A 183 2.72 -8.55 12.75
CA PHE A 183 3.93 -9.10 13.34
C PHE A 183 5.02 -8.04 13.51
N CYS A 184 6.02 -8.38 14.32
CA CYS A 184 7.18 -7.53 14.54
C CYS A 184 8.28 -7.85 13.52
N PHE A 185 8.80 -6.83 12.85
CA PHE A 185 9.91 -6.99 11.91
C PHE A 185 11.19 -7.48 12.60
N VAL A 186 11.50 -6.91 13.78
CA VAL A 186 12.71 -7.20 14.54
C VAL A 186 12.81 -8.67 14.96
N CYS A 187 11.74 -9.22 15.54
CA CYS A 187 11.77 -10.58 16.09
C CYS A 187 10.97 -11.61 15.29
N GLY A 188 10.22 -11.19 14.27
CA GLY A 188 9.42 -12.07 13.41
C GLY A 188 8.18 -12.67 14.04
N THR A 189 7.91 -12.40 15.32
CA THR A 189 6.77 -13.00 16.02
C THR A 189 5.46 -12.24 15.73
N ARG A 190 4.34 -12.96 15.77
CA ARG A 190 3.00 -12.38 15.66
C ARG A 190 2.76 -11.43 16.82
N GLN A 191 2.43 -10.18 16.51
CA GLN A 191 2.18 -9.12 17.48
C GLN A 191 1.10 -8.21 16.91
N ASP A 192 0.07 -7.95 17.69
CA ASP A 192 -0.91 -6.93 17.37
C ASP A 192 -0.47 -5.56 17.91
N GLU A 193 -1.17 -4.51 17.49
CA GLU A 193 -0.89 -3.12 17.89
C GLU A 193 -0.99 -2.90 19.41
N SER A 194 -1.83 -3.70 20.08
CA SER A 194 -2.16 -3.59 21.51
C SER A 194 -1.37 -4.55 22.41
N SER A 195 -0.54 -5.42 21.86
CA SER A 195 0.12 -6.55 22.51
C SER A 195 1.12 -6.18 23.63
N GLY A 196 1.32 -4.87 23.87
CA GLY A 196 2.33 -4.36 24.80
C GLY A 196 3.78 -4.61 24.33
N HIS A 197 3.96 -5.29 23.20
CA HIS A 197 5.25 -5.67 22.63
C HIS A 197 6.20 -4.49 22.39
N TRP A 198 5.62 -3.33 22.13
CA TRP A 198 6.31 -2.10 21.78
C TRP A 198 6.76 -1.26 22.98
N ARG A 199 6.48 -1.70 24.21
CA ARG A 199 6.90 -1.02 25.44
C ARG A 199 8.35 -1.36 25.79
N LYS A 200 8.99 -0.53 26.63
CA LYS A 200 10.31 -0.86 27.20
C LYS A 200 10.28 -2.26 27.84
N GLY A 201 11.23 -3.11 27.46
CA GLY A 201 11.28 -4.54 27.80
C GLY A 201 10.91 -5.47 26.65
N GLY A 202 10.27 -4.95 25.59
CA GLY A 202 10.02 -5.65 24.33
C GLY A 202 10.86 -5.12 23.16
N CYS A 203 10.37 -5.27 21.92
CA CYS A 203 11.01 -4.67 20.74
C CYS A 203 10.59 -3.20 20.59
N PRO A 204 11.48 -2.32 20.09
CA PRO A 204 11.09 -0.94 19.81
C PRO A 204 10.07 -0.89 18.68
N ARG A 205 9.10 0.04 18.76
CA ARG A 205 8.18 0.34 17.66
C ARG A 205 8.90 0.96 16.48
N TYR A 206 9.93 1.76 16.74
CA TYR A 206 10.69 2.46 15.72
C TYR A 206 12.19 2.22 15.86
N ASN A 207 12.90 2.07 14.74
CA ASN A 207 14.35 1.77 14.65
C ASN A 207 14.72 0.41 15.28
N PHE A 208 16.01 0.06 15.35
CA PHE A 208 16.44 -1.27 15.83
C PHE A 208 16.81 -1.27 17.33
N PRO A 209 16.72 -2.44 17.99
CA PRO A 209 17.21 -2.58 19.36
C PRO A 209 18.69 -2.18 19.46
N GLY A 210 19.02 -1.34 20.44
CA GLY A 210 20.39 -0.85 20.66
C GLY A 210 20.71 0.46 19.95
N ASP A 211 19.86 0.91 19.01
CA ASP A 211 19.99 2.24 18.43
C ASP A 211 19.72 3.31 19.50
N GLY A 212 20.52 4.38 19.52
CA GLY A 212 20.35 5.48 20.47
C GLY A 212 19.01 6.22 20.34
N ASN A 213 18.29 6.01 19.23
CA ASN A 213 16.97 6.56 18.94
C ASN A 213 15.88 5.47 18.83
N ALA A 214 16.08 4.29 19.43
CA ALA A 214 15.05 3.25 19.50
C ALA A 214 13.78 3.77 20.19
N GLY A 215 12.65 3.75 19.49
CA GLY A 215 11.38 4.31 19.96
C GLY A 215 10.47 3.24 20.58
N TYR A 216 9.93 3.50 21.77
CA TYR A 216 9.03 2.59 22.49
C TYR A 216 7.71 3.28 22.86
N ASP A 217 6.64 2.49 22.95
CA ASP A 217 5.33 2.97 23.42
C ASP A 217 5.36 3.27 24.92
N GLY A 218 4.67 4.35 25.30
CA GLY A 218 4.45 4.69 26.71
C GLY A 218 5.68 5.22 27.45
N ALA A 219 6.74 5.61 26.73
CA ALA A 219 7.80 6.42 27.31
C ALA A 219 7.28 7.84 27.54
N SER A 220 6.53 8.06 28.63
CA SER A 220 6.52 9.37 29.26
C SER A 220 7.89 9.55 29.92
N ASP A 221 8.69 10.46 29.37
CA ASP A 221 9.95 10.89 29.98
C ASP A 221 9.66 11.47 31.37
N ASP A 222 9.80 10.64 32.39
CA ASP A 222 10.10 11.09 33.73
C ASP A 222 11.57 10.74 33.98
N THR A 223 12.35 11.76 34.37
CA THR A 223 13.81 11.78 34.62
C THR A 223 14.78 11.78 33.42
N SER A 224 14.99 12.97 32.84
CA SER A 224 16.37 13.50 32.73
C SER A 224 16.40 15.03 32.65
N THR A 225 16.84 15.65 33.74
CA THR A 225 17.29 17.04 33.77
C THR A 225 18.56 17.14 32.93
N GLN A 226 18.46 17.66 31.70
CA GLN A 226 19.58 18.29 31.01
C GLN A 226 19.17 19.70 30.57
N PRO A 227 20.02 20.73 30.76
CA PRO A 227 19.68 22.09 30.39
C PRO A 227 19.70 22.23 28.86
N SER A 228 18.53 22.53 28.29
CA SER A 228 18.39 22.86 26.87
C SER A 228 19.21 24.10 26.50
N PRO A 229 19.92 24.11 25.37
CA PRO A 229 20.40 25.36 24.78
C PRO A 229 19.19 26.16 24.28
N VAL A 230 19.17 27.44 24.64
CA VAL A 230 18.11 28.41 24.37
C VAL A 230 17.80 28.48 22.87
N LEU A 231 16.63 28.00 22.47
CA LEU A 231 16.02 28.31 21.18
C LEU A 231 14.74 29.14 21.39
N ARG A 232 14.69 30.26 20.67
CA ARG A 232 13.66 31.31 20.74
C ARG A 232 12.26 30.80 20.35
N PRO A 233 11.19 31.44 20.86
CA PRO A 233 9.82 30.97 20.65
C PRO A 233 9.32 31.24 19.22
N ARG A 234 8.61 30.26 18.64
CA ARG A 234 7.59 30.51 17.60
C ARG A 234 6.24 29.98 18.07
N SER A 235 5.23 30.78 17.72
CA SER A 235 3.81 30.72 18.08
C SER A 235 3.06 29.45 17.64
N PRO A 236 1.82 29.25 18.13
CA PRO A 236 1.15 27.97 18.19
C PRO A 236 0.22 27.76 17.01
N GLU A 237 0.33 26.61 16.32
CA GLU A 237 -0.80 26.01 15.60
C GLU A 237 -0.68 24.48 15.67
N GLY A 238 -1.46 23.88 16.56
CA GLY A 238 -1.73 22.45 16.54
C GLY A 238 -2.82 22.13 15.52
N ARG A 239 -2.69 20.98 14.86
CA ARG A 239 -3.82 20.21 14.34
C ARG A 239 -3.39 18.75 14.11
N GLY A 240 -4.20 17.85 14.65
CA GLY A 240 -3.89 16.44 14.87
C GLY A 240 -3.55 15.65 13.61
N GLU A 241 -2.53 14.82 13.76
CA GLU A 241 -2.16 13.77 12.83
C GLU A 241 -3.05 12.55 13.07
N GLY A 242 -3.86 12.20 12.08
CA GLY A 242 -4.51 10.90 12.07
C GLY A 242 -3.47 9.82 11.81
N LEU A 243 -3.41 8.82 12.69
CA LEU A 243 -2.60 7.60 12.53
C LEU A 243 -2.78 7.05 11.12
N ARG A 244 -1.75 7.16 10.28
CA ARG A 244 -1.65 6.40 9.04
C ARG A 244 -1.00 5.07 9.39
N ILE A 245 -1.70 3.98 9.11
CA ILE A 245 -1.16 2.63 9.25
C ILE A 245 -0.19 2.41 8.08
N PRO A 246 1.12 2.17 8.32
CA PRO A 246 2.07 1.89 7.25
C PRO A 246 1.81 0.49 6.67
N VAL A 247 1.82 0.39 5.34
CA VAL A 247 1.69 -0.88 4.61
C VAL A 247 3.09 -1.34 4.23
N ALA A 248 3.45 -2.57 4.62
CA ALA A 248 4.73 -3.18 4.27
C ALA A 248 4.88 -3.29 2.75
N ARG A 249 6.09 -3.03 2.24
CA ARG A 249 6.41 -3.26 0.83
C ARG A 249 6.79 -4.72 0.66
N VAL A 250 6.18 -5.35 -0.32
CA VAL A 250 6.58 -6.67 -0.79
C VAL A 250 7.84 -6.46 -1.61
N ILE A 251 8.86 -7.29 -1.43
CA ILE A 251 10.03 -7.30 -2.29
C ILE A 251 9.53 -7.58 -3.71
N PRO A 252 9.60 -6.60 -4.63
CA PRO A 252 9.14 -6.80 -5.99
C PRO A 252 10.12 -7.72 -6.71
N ILE A 253 9.59 -8.69 -7.45
CA ILE A 253 10.36 -9.55 -8.35
C ILE A 253 10.64 -8.72 -9.64
N PRO A 254 11.85 -8.73 -10.21
CA PRO A 254 12.13 -8.12 -11.51
C PRO A 254 11.41 -8.82 -12.68
#